data_AF-A0A1C5TVN2-F1
#
_entry.id   AF-A0A1C5TVN2-F1
#
_cell.length_a   1.000
_cell.length_b   1.000
_cell.length_c   1.000
_cell.angle_alpha   90.00
_cell.angle_beta   90.00
_cell.angle_gamma   90.00
#
_symmetry.space_group_name_H-M   'P 1'
#
loop_
_entity.id
_entity.type
_entity.pdbx_description
1 polymer ?
#
loop_
_entity_poly.entity_id
_entity_poly.type
_entity_poly.pdbx_seq_one_letter_code
_entity_poly.pdbx_strand_id
1 'polypeptide(L)'
;MSDLFEIVGVKPELAEQQVQKKENRWYDTIPWLSVIILILIVGGCLFCNRIMTKDPSYMDLKNYTIAPCKEFLFGTDTMGRDIFSMIWYGGRQSLFIGIAATVISAGIAIVFGTVSGMAPDWLDMLLMRATEILLSIPNLLTVIFLQAILGKANVFSLSFVIGITSWMSIAKIIRTEVRQLRNNEYVIAARCMGGGFFYILYKHLAPNFLSSIMFMVVMNIRSAIVEESTLSFIGIGLPLEVISWGSMLSLSEKALLTGAWWIILIPGVFLVVTLLCITSIGDCIRKKLNKQESNL
;
A
#
# COMPACT_ATOMS: atom_id res chain seq x y z
N MET A 1 14.05 32.38 -61.67
CA MET A 1 15.16 32.17 -60.71
C MET A 1 14.80 32.90 -59.42
N SER A 2 13.94 32.30 -58.58
CA SER A 2 13.57 32.82 -57.26
C SER A 2 12.50 31.88 -56.68
N ASP A 3 12.94 30.79 -56.04
CA ASP A 3 12.16 30.04 -55.03
C ASP A 3 13.00 28.84 -54.60
N LEU A 4 13.96 29.06 -53.69
CA LEU A 4 14.85 27.97 -53.25
C LEU A 4 15.16 27.94 -51.75
N PHE A 5 14.45 28.70 -50.90
CA PHE A 5 14.58 28.54 -49.44
C PHE A 5 13.27 28.83 -48.72
N GLU A 6 12.62 27.77 -48.24
CA GLU A 6 11.56 27.85 -47.24
C GLU A 6 12.21 27.83 -45.84
N ILE A 7 11.95 28.85 -45.03
CA ILE A 7 12.51 28.94 -43.67
C ILE A 7 11.77 27.96 -42.77
N VAL A 8 12.43 26.84 -42.45
CA VAL A 8 11.92 25.80 -41.54
C VAL A 8 12.18 26.21 -40.08
N GLY A 9 11.57 27.32 -39.66
CA GLY A 9 11.50 27.73 -38.25
C GLY A 9 10.21 27.25 -37.60
N VAL A 10 10.20 27.09 -36.27
CA VAL A 10 8.98 26.78 -35.51
C VAL A 10 7.95 27.87 -35.82
N LYS A 11 6.89 27.52 -36.56
CA LYS A 11 5.82 28.47 -36.91
C LYS A 11 5.19 28.97 -35.61
N PRO A 12 5.15 30.29 -35.33
CA PRO A 12 4.62 30.82 -34.08
C PRO A 12 3.16 30.42 -33.83
N GLU A 13 2.37 30.21 -34.89
CA GLU A 13 0.99 29.70 -34.81
C GLU A 13 0.89 28.28 -34.22
N LEU A 14 1.89 27.42 -34.46
CA LEU A 14 1.98 26.08 -33.84
C LEU A 14 2.46 26.16 -32.39
N ALA A 15 3.25 27.19 -32.04
CA ALA A 15 3.72 27.43 -30.68
C ALA A 15 2.61 28.01 -29.79
N GLU A 16 1.76 28.91 -30.32
CA GLU A 16 0.61 29.47 -29.59
C GLU A 16 -0.48 28.42 -29.32
N GLN A 17 -0.68 27.46 -30.22
CA GLN A 17 -1.61 26.34 -29.99
C GLN A 17 -1.14 25.38 -28.89
N GLN A 18 0.14 25.33 -28.56
CA GLN A 18 0.68 24.42 -27.54
C GLN A 18 0.60 24.96 -26.10
N VAL A 19 0.22 26.24 -25.88
CA VAL A 19 0.21 26.85 -24.54
C VAL A 19 -1.18 27.32 -24.09
N GLN A 20 -2.25 26.67 -24.52
CA GLN A 20 -3.47 26.64 -23.70
C GLN A 20 -3.25 25.65 -22.54
N LYS A 21 -2.51 26.12 -21.52
CA LYS A 21 -2.36 25.45 -20.22
C LYS A 21 -3.74 25.41 -19.58
N LYS A 22 -4.51 24.36 -19.89
CA LYS A 22 -5.80 24.08 -19.23
C LYS A 22 -5.53 24.15 -17.74
N GLU A 23 -6.16 25.11 -17.08
CA GLU A 23 -5.99 25.39 -15.67
C GLU A 23 -6.64 24.23 -14.90
N ASN A 24 -5.93 23.10 -14.82
CA ASN A 24 -6.43 21.91 -14.15
C ASN A 24 -6.60 22.26 -12.68
N ARG A 25 -7.85 22.49 -12.29
CA ARG A 25 -8.26 22.74 -10.91
C ARG A 25 -7.78 21.56 -10.06
N TRP A 26 -7.22 21.86 -8.90
CA TRP A 26 -6.67 20.86 -7.97
C TRP A 26 -7.62 19.69 -7.62
N TYR A 27 -8.94 19.87 -7.73
CA TYR A 27 -9.96 18.85 -7.52
C TYR A 27 -10.16 17.88 -8.70
N ASP A 28 -9.81 18.26 -9.94
CA ASP A 28 -9.97 17.40 -11.14
C ASP A 28 -8.98 16.22 -11.17
N THR A 29 -7.99 16.24 -10.27
CA THR A 29 -6.98 15.17 -10.15
C THR A 29 -7.29 14.14 -9.07
N ILE A 30 -8.31 14.37 -8.23
CA ILE A 30 -8.66 13.49 -7.12
C ILE A 30 -9.63 12.40 -7.60
N PRO A 31 -9.33 11.10 -7.41
CA PRO A 31 -10.23 10.02 -7.76
C PRO A 31 -11.35 9.92 -6.71
N TRP A 32 -12.31 10.84 -6.76
CA TRP A 32 -13.41 10.95 -5.79
C TRP A 32 -14.19 9.65 -5.61
N LEU A 33 -14.43 8.93 -6.70
CA LEU A 33 -15.10 7.62 -6.66
C LEU A 33 -14.32 6.61 -5.79
N SER A 34 -13.01 6.49 -6.00
CA SER A 34 -12.14 5.61 -5.21
C SER A 34 -12.10 6.02 -3.73
N VAL A 35 -12.06 7.33 -3.45
CA VAL A 35 -12.06 7.84 -2.07
C VAL A 35 -13.37 7.52 -1.36
N ILE A 36 -14.52 7.76 -2.01
CA ILE A 36 -15.85 7.48 -1.45
C ILE A 36 -15.99 5.98 -1.18
N ILE A 37 -15.64 5.13 -2.15
CA ILE A 37 -15.72 3.67 -1.99
C ILE A 37 -14.83 3.19 -0.85
N LEU A 38 -13.59 3.67 -0.77
CA LEU A 38 -12.68 3.28 0.31
C LEU A 38 -13.22 3.72 1.67
N ILE A 39 -13.76 4.94 1.78
CA ILE A 39 -14.38 5.43 3.02
C ILE A 39 -15.55 4.54 3.43
N LEU A 40 -16.39 4.12 2.48
CA LEU A 40 -17.51 3.21 2.77
C LEU A 40 -17.02 1.84 3.24
N ILE A 41 -16.00 1.27 2.60
CA ILE A 41 -15.42 -0.03 2.98
C ILE A 41 -14.78 0.06 4.37
N VAL A 42 -13.92 1.06 4.59
CA VAL A 42 -13.24 1.28 5.87
C VAL A 42 -14.27 1.56 6.97
N GLY A 43 -15.27 2.40 6.69
CA GLY A 43 -16.38 2.67 7.59
C GLY A 43 -17.14 1.40 7.96
N GLY A 44 -17.49 0.57 6.97
CA GLY A 44 -18.16 -0.71 7.21
C GLY A 44 -17.31 -1.68 8.03
N CYS A 45 -15.99 -1.71 7.83
CA CYS A 45 -15.07 -2.54 8.61
C CYS A 45 -14.89 -2.03 10.05
N LEU A 46 -14.91 -0.71 10.28
CA LEU A 46 -14.79 -0.11 11.60
C LEU A 46 -16.09 -0.25 12.41
N PHE A 47 -17.24 -0.05 11.77
CA PHE A 47 -18.57 -0.19 12.38
C PHE A 47 -19.15 -1.60 12.21
N CYS A 48 -18.29 -2.60 11.99
CA CYS A 48 -18.68 -3.94 11.63
C CYS A 48 -19.59 -4.60 12.68
N ASN A 49 -19.34 -4.39 13.98
CA ASN A 49 -20.19 -4.89 15.07
C ASN A 49 -21.66 -4.40 15.01
N ARG A 50 -21.94 -3.29 14.32
CA ARG A 50 -23.31 -2.76 14.12
C ARG A 50 -23.95 -3.28 12.84
N ILE A 51 -23.15 -3.68 11.85
CA ILE A 51 -23.58 -4.07 10.52
C ILE A 51 -23.76 -5.58 10.42
N MET A 52 -22.94 -6.36 11.14
CA MET A 52 -23.00 -7.82 11.16
C MET A 52 -24.38 -8.32 11.55
N THR A 53 -24.84 -9.34 10.81
CA THR A 53 -26.10 -10.02 11.05
C THR A 53 -25.93 -11.19 12.00
N LYS A 54 -24.75 -11.84 11.97
CA LYS A 54 -24.43 -13.04 12.74
C LYS A 54 -23.00 -12.95 13.27
N ASP A 55 -22.67 -13.81 14.24
CA ASP A 55 -21.28 -13.96 14.70
C ASP A 55 -20.43 -14.52 13.54
N PRO A 56 -19.37 -13.82 13.11
CA PRO A 56 -18.55 -14.23 11.97
C PRO A 56 -17.78 -15.53 12.23
N SER A 57 -17.53 -15.89 13.49
CA SER A 57 -16.81 -17.11 13.88
C SER A 57 -17.74 -18.30 14.15
N TYR A 58 -19.05 -18.08 14.20
CA TYR A 58 -20.02 -19.14 14.48
C TYR A 58 -20.20 -20.07 13.27
N MET A 59 -19.98 -21.37 13.50
CA MET A 59 -20.09 -22.42 12.48
C MET A 59 -21.46 -23.09 12.53
N ASP A 60 -22.32 -22.82 11.55
CA ASP A 60 -23.62 -23.48 11.41
C ASP A 60 -23.56 -24.66 10.42
N LEU A 61 -23.22 -25.84 10.94
CA LEU A 61 -23.12 -27.07 10.14
C LEU A 61 -24.44 -27.50 9.48
N LYS A 62 -25.60 -26.99 9.92
CA LYS A 62 -26.88 -27.27 9.25
C LYS A 62 -27.04 -26.47 7.97
N ASN A 63 -26.40 -25.30 7.91
CA ASN A 63 -26.53 -24.31 6.85
C ASN A 63 -25.18 -24.06 6.16
N TYR A 64 -24.40 -25.11 5.90
CA TYR A 64 -23.11 -24.99 5.22
C TYR A 64 -23.28 -24.86 3.70
N THR A 65 -22.45 -24.01 3.07
CA THR A 65 -22.45 -23.79 1.61
C THR A 65 -23.82 -23.40 1.04
N ILE A 66 -24.55 -22.52 1.73
CA ILE A 66 -25.83 -21.95 1.26
C ILE A 66 -25.56 -20.74 0.36
N ALA A 67 -26.22 -20.72 -0.79
CA ALA A 67 -26.18 -19.60 -1.72
C ALA A 67 -26.82 -18.33 -1.12
N PRO A 68 -26.45 -17.12 -1.59
CA PRO A 68 -27.04 -15.87 -1.13
C PRO A 68 -28.57 -15.90 -1.08
N CYS A 69 -29.13 -15.60 0.10
CA CYS A 69 -30.57 -15.62 0.35
C CYS A 69 -30.95 -14.51 1.35
N LYS A 70 -32.25 -14.39 1.67
CA LYS A 70 -32.74 -13.34 2.60
C LYS A 70 -32.11 -13.44 3.99
N GLU A 71 -31.76 -14.64 4.42
CA GLU A 71 -31.15 -14.88 5.74
C GLU A 71 -29.62 -14.74 5.72
N PHE A 72 -28.98 -15.14 4.62
CA PHE A 72 -27.53 -15.06 4.41
C PHE A 72 -27.26 -14.18 3.18
N LEU A 73 -27.11 -12.87 3.40
CA LEU A 73 -27.04 -11.87 2.31
C LEU A 73 -25.98 -12.19 1.26
N PHE A 74 -24.83 -12.71 1.69
CA PHE A 74 -23.71 -13.13 0.83
C PHE A 74 -23.50 -14.66 0.82
N GLY A 75 -24.45 -15.41 1.36
CA GLY A 75 -24.35 -16.86 1.54
C GLY A 75 -23.47 -17.26 2.73
N THR A 76 -23.27 -18.58 2.87
CA THR A 76 -22.38 -19.17 3.88
C THR A 76 -21.17 -19.85 3.25
N ASP A 77 -20.10 -19.96 4.03
CA ASP A 77 -18.90 -20.68 3.63
C ASP A 77 -19.03 -22.21 3.83
N THR A 78 -17.94 -22.95 3.55
CA THR A 78 -17.89 -24.41 3.69
C THR A 78 -18.03 -24.92 5.13
N MET A 79 -18.00 -24.02 6.11
CA MET A 79 -18.20 -24.30 7.54
C MET A 79 -19.51 -23.72 8.08
N GLY A 80 -20.35 -23.15 7.21
CA GLY A 80 -21.63 -22.54 7.61
C GLY A 80 -21.50 -21.16 8.27
N ARG A 81 -20.37 -20.49 8.13
CA ARG A 81 -20.17 -19.12 8.63
C ARG A 81 -20.78 -18.11 7.66
N ASP A 82 -21.38 -17.04 8.18
CA ASP A 82 -22.01 -15.99 7.39
C ASP A 82 -20.98 -15.10 6.69
N ILE A 83 -20.90 -15.18 5.36
CA ILE A 83 -19.89 -14.45 4.57
C ILE A 83 -20.07 -12.94 4.70
N PHE A 84 -21.31 -12.46 4.85
CA PHE A 84 -21.58 -11.04 5.01
C PHE A 84 -20.88 -10.48 6.25
N SER A 85 -21.06 -11.14 7.39
CA SER A 85 -20.41 -10.75 8.65
C SER A 85 -18.89 -10.94 8.60
N MET A 86 -18.42 -12.01 7.95
CA MET A 86 -16.99 -12.27 7.75
C MET A 86 -16.30 -11.20 6.89
N ILE A 87 -16.95 -10.65 5.85
CA ILE A 87 -16.35 -9.60 5.00
C ILE A 87 -15.98 -8.36 5.81
N TRP A 88 -16.88 -7.89 6.67
CA TRP A 88 -16.67 -6.69 7.46
C TRP A 88 -15.72 -6.94 8.64
N TYR A 89 -15.85 -8.10 9.30
CA TYR A 89 -14.93 -8.49 10.37
C TYR A 89 -13.51 -8.69 9.83
N GLY A 90 -13.38 -9.45 8.75
CA GLY A 90 -12.12 -9.81 8.13
C GLY A 90 -11.44 -8.63 7.44
N GLY A 91 -12.22 -7.72 6.87
CA GLY A 91 -11.70 -6.46 6.32
C GLY A 91 -11.01 -5.61 7.39
N ARG A 92 -11.54 -5.56 8.62
CA ARG A 92 -10.87 -4.89 9.75
C ARG A 92 -9.51 -5.51 10.03
N GLN A 93 -9.38 -6.84 9.98
CA GLN A 93 -8.11 -7.52 10.21
C GLN A 93 -7.11 -7.31 9.07
N SER A 94 -7.53 -7.48 7.81
CA SER A 94 -6.64 -7.25 6.64
C SER A 94 -6.17 -5.79 6.57
N LEU A 95 -7.04 -4.81 6.84
CA LEU A 95 -6.66 -3.39 6.89
C LEU A 95 -5.68 -3.12 8.03
N PHE A 96 -5.91 -3.70 9.21
CA PHE A 96 -4.98 -3.58 10.34
C PHE A 96 -3.60 -4.13 9.97
N ILE A 97 -3.53 -5.29 9.32
CA ILE A 97 -2.26 -5.90 8.91
C ILE A 97 -1.51 -4.99 7.93
N GLY A 98 -2.21 -4.48 6.91
CA GLY A 98 -1.63 -3.55 5.95
C GLY A 98 -1.05 -2.30 6.60
N ILE A 99 -1.79 -1.69 7.54
CA ILE A 99 -1.37 -0.48 8.25
C ILE A 99 -0.23 -0.78 9.22
N ALA A 100 -0.35 -1.80 10.06
CA ALA A 100 0.65 -2.14 11.07
C ALA A 100 1.99 -2.53 10.45
N ALA A 101 1.99 -3.36 9.40
CA ALA A 101 3.20 -3.70 8.66
C ALA A 101 3.84 -2.47 8.02
N THR A 102 3.01 -1.56 7.48
CA THR A 102 3.51 -0.31 6.90
C THR A 102 4.14 0.62 7.93
N VAL A 103 3.55 0.75 9.13
CA VAL A 103 4.11 1.57 10.20
C VAL A 103 5.48 1.05 10.64
N ILE A 104 5.61 -0.27 10.81
CA ILE A 104 6.87 -0.92 11.19
C ILE A 104 7.93 -0.70 10.10
N SER A 105 7.59 -1.02 8.86
CA SER A 105 8.51 -0.90 7.72
C SER A 105 8.92 0.54 7.44
N ALA A 106 7.99 1.49 7.50
CA ALA A 106 8.27 2.92 7.34
C ALA A 106 9.19 3.42 8.45
N GLY A 107 8.96 3.01 9.70
CA GLY A 107 9.84 3.36 10.83
C GLY A 107 11.27 2.89 10.60
N ILE A 108 11.46 1.61 10.24
CA ILE A 108 12.78 1.04 9.94
C ILE A 108 13.41 1.76 8.74
N ALA A 109 12.63 1.99 7.69
CA ALA A 109 13.10 2.63 6.47
C ALA A 109 13.51 4.09 6.66
N ILE A 110 12.79 4.85 7.47
CA ILE A 110 13.13 6.24 7.80
C ILE A 110 14.47 6.28 8.54
N VAL A 111 14.64 5.44 9.56
CA VAL A 111 15.88 5.37 10.33
C VAL A 111 17.04 4.94 9.42
N PHE A 112 16.90 3.79 8.75
CA PHE A 112 17.96 3.22 7.92
C PHE A 112 18.31 4.10 6.72
N GLY A 113 17.29 4.58 6.00
CA GLY A 113 17.45 5.45 4.83
C GLY A 113 18.08 6.78 5.17
N THR A 114 17.72 7.39 6.32
CA THR A 114 18.34 8.64 6.77
C THR A 114 19.79 8.44 7.18
N VAL A 115 20.08 7.40 7.97
CA VAL A 115 21.47 7.06 8.37
C VAL A 115 22.33 6.81 7.14
N SER A 116 21.84 6.00 6.20
CA SER A 116 22.51 5.70 4.94
C SER A 116 22.73 6.97 4.11
N GLY A 117 21.69 7.79 3.89
CA GLY A 117 21.80 9.00 3.07
C GLY A 117 22.74 10.07 3.64
N MET A 118 23.00 10.04 4.94
CA MET A 118 23.94 10.94 5.61
C MET A 118 25.35 10.39 5.74
N ALA A 119 25.51 9.08 5.71
CA ALA A 119 26.76 8.40 5.92
C ALA A 119 27.82 8.80 4.86
N PRO A 120 29.12 8.69 5.20
CA PRO A 120 30.19 8.76 4.20
C PRO A 120 30.03 7.60 3.19
N ASP A 121 30.55 7.80 1.97
CA ASP A 121 30.25 6.91 0.84
C ASP A 121 30.58 5.42 1.09
N TRP A 122 31.60 5.11 1.89
CA TRP A 122 31.97 3.73 2.22
C TRP A 122 30.92 3.03 3.08
N LEU A 123 30.42 3.69 4.15
CA LEU A 123 29.41 3.14 5.06
C LEU A 123 28.08 3.03 4.34
N ASP A 124 27.79 4.04 3.53
CA ASP A 124 26.59 4.10 2.74
C ASP A 124 26.53 3.00 1.66
N MET A 125 27.68 2.70 1.05
CA MET A 125 27.83 1.56 0.14
C MET A 125 27.62 0.24 0.87
N LEU A 126 28.19 0.07 2.06
CA LEU A 126 28.01 -1.14 2.87
C LEU A 126 26.54 -1.39 3.23
N LEU A 127 25.84 -0.36 3.72
CA LEU A 127 24.43 -0.43 4.12
C LEU A 127 23.51 -0.76 2.93
N MET A 128 23.74 -0.13 1.77
CA MET A 128 22.96 -0.44 0.57
C MET A 128 23.26 -1.84 0.03
N ARG A 129 24.52 -2.29 0.10
CA ARG A 129 24.89 -3.64 -0.34
C ARG A 129 24.20 -4.71 0.50
N ALA A 130 24.13 -4.52 1.83
CA ALA A 130 23.36 -5.40 2.70
C ALA A 130 21.87 -5.43 2.31
N THR A 131 21.29 -4.26 2.03
CA THR A 131 19.89 -4.13 1.58
C THR A 131 19.65 -4.81 0.23
N GLU A 132 20.59 -4.69 -0.72
CA GLU A 132 20.52 -5.34 -2.03
C GLU A 132 20.62 -6.86 -1.96
N ILE A 133 21.48 -7.39 -1.08
CA ILE A 133 21.58 -8.83 -0.85
C ILE A 133 20.25 -9.38 -0.31
N LEU A 134 19.65 -8.70 0.65
CA LEU A 134 18.35 -9.11 1.20
C LEU A 134 17.22 -9.03 0.17
N LEU A 135 17.19 -7.98 -0.66
CA LEU A 135 16.22 -7.84 -1.75
C LEU A 135 16.42 -8.86 -2.88
N SER A 136 17.59 -9.50 -2.96
CA SER A 136 17.83 -10.59 -3.92
C SER A 136 17.09 -11.87 -3.54
N ILE A 137 16.65 -11.99 -2.29
CA ILE A 137 15.83 -13.10 -1.80
C ILE A 137 14.35 -12.80 -2.12
N PRO A 138 13.59 -13.75 -2.69
CA PRO A 138 12.15 -13.55 -2.91
C PRO A 138 11.43 -13.22 -1.59
N ASN A 139 10.81 -12.04 -1.49
CA ASN A 139 10.23 -11.53 -0.23
C ASN A 139 9.25 -12.52 0.42
N LEU A 140 8.39 -13.16 -0.38
CA LEU A 140 7.44 -14.17 0.11
C LEU A 140 8.16 -15.34 0.83
N LEU A 141 9.29 -15.81 0.31
CA LEU A 141 10.06 -16.88 0.95
C LEU A 141 10.63 -16.42 2.29
N THR A 142 11.12 -15.18 2.36
CA THR A 142 11.62 -14.59 3.60
C THR A 142 10.52 -14.48 4.65
N VAL A 143 9.32 -14.02 4.25
CA VAL A 143 8.17 -13.92 5.16
C VAL A 143 7.75 -15.30 5.66
N ILE A 144 7.66 -16.31 4.78
CA ILE A 144 7.33 -17.69 5.18
C ILE A 144 8.36 -18.23 6.18
N PHE A 145 9.65 -18.06 5.88
CA PHE A 145 10.73 -18.53 6.74
C PHE A 145 10.70 -17.89 8.13
N LEU A 146 10.56 -16.56 8.20
CA LEU A 146 10.50 -15.84 9.47
C LEU A 146 9.22 -16.16 10.25
N GLN A 147 8.09 -16.31 9.56
CA GLN A 147 6.83 -16.71 10.20
C GLN A 147 6.93 -18.13 10.77
N ALA A 148 7.59 -19.06 10.08
CA ALA A 148 7.83 -20.42 10.58
C ALA A 148 8.68 -20.43 11.87
N ILE A 149 9.67 -19.54 11.96
CA ILE A 149 10.50 -19.37 13.18
C ILE A 149 9.67 -18.82 14.35
N LEU A 150 8.81 -17.84 14.08
CA LEU A 150 7.93 -17.22 15.10
C LEU A 150 6.82 -18.17 15.58
N GLY A 151 6.53 -19.23 14.84
CA GLY A 151 5.54 -20.25 15.20
C GLY A 151 4.12 -19.87 14.80
N LYS A 152 3.17 -19.91 15.76
CA LYS A 152 1.75 -19.73 15.48
C LYS A 152 1.46 -18.34 14.91
N ALA A 153 0.96 -18.32 13.67
CA ALA A 153 0.57 -17.08 13.00
C ALA A 153 -0.65 -16.45 13.70
N ASN A 154 -0.54 -15.14 13.95
CA ASN A 154 -1.64 -14.27 14.32
C ASN A 154 -1.47 -12.94 13.58
N VAL A 155 -2.51 -12.13 13.57
CA VAL A 155 -2.57 -10.78 12.99
C VAL A 155 -1.31 -9.98 13.32
N PHE A 156 -0.90 -9.95 14.60
CA PHE A 156 0.29 -9.20 15.04
C PHE A 156 1.61 -9.80 14.56
N SER A 157 1.79 -11.13 14.66
CA SER A 157 3.05 -11.77 14.23
C SER A 157 3.25 -11.60 12.73
N LEU A 158 2.18 -11.80 11.95
CA LEU A 158 2.23 -11.68 10.50
C LEU A 158 2.48 -10.23 10.07
N SER A 159 1.80 -9.26 10.70
CA SER A 159 2.08 -7.83 10.48
C SER A 159 3.52 -7.46 10.79
N PHE A 160 4.06 -8.00 11.88
CA PHE A 160 5.45 -7.76 12.29
C PHE A 160 6.41 -8.32 11.24
N VAL A 161 6.25 -9.58 10.82
CA VAL A 161 7.11 -10.21 9.81
C VAL A 161 7.08 -9.44 8.49
N ILE A 162 5.88 -9.14 7.96
CA ILE A 162 5.73 -8.37 6.72
C ILE A 162 6.37 -6.98 6.87
N GLY A 163 6.23 -6.34 8.04
CA GLY A 163 6.84 -5.04 8.32
C GLY A 163 8.37 -5.06 8.33
N ILE A 164 9.00 -6.06 8.95
CA ILE A 164 10.46 -6.16 9.03
C ILE A 164 11.12 -6.64 7.73
N THR A 165 10.34 -7.13 6.75
CA THR A 165 10.86 -7.51 5.43
C THR A 165 10.58 -6.45 4.35
N SER A 166 9.53 -5.64 4.49
CA SER A 166 9.13 -4.67 3.45
C SER A 166 9.85 -3.31 3.49
N TRP A 167 10.67 -3.03 4.51
CA TRP A 167 11.32 -1.71 4.70
C TRP A 167 12.39 -1.37 3.65
N MET A 168 13.00 -2.37 3.02
CA MET A 168 14.21 -2.22 2.21
C MET A 168 14.01 -1.32 0.98
N SER A 169 12.92 -1.51 0.25
CA SER A 169 12.58 -0.69 -0.92
C SER A 169 12.32 0.76 -0.52
N ILE A 170 11.70 0.96 0.65
CA ILE A 170 11.37 2.27 1.20
C ILE A 170 12.64 3.01 1.64
N ALA A 171 13.57 2.31 2.27
CA ALA A 171 14.85 2.88 2.72
C ALA A 171 15.69 3.41 1.56
N LYS A 172 15.71 2.73 0.41
CA LYS A 172 16.42 3.18 -0.80
C LYS A 172 15.90 4.52 -1.32
N ILE A 173 14.57 4.69 -1.31
CA ILE A 173 13.93 5.93 -1.73
C ILE A 173 14.26 7.03 -0.73
N ILE A 174 14.06 6.80 0.57
CA ILE A 174 14.37 7.78 1.61
C ILE A 174 15.84 8.21 1.57
N ARG A 175 16.77 7.26 1.37
CA ARG A 175 18.19 7.55 1.18
C ARG A 175 18.43 8.48 -0.01
N THR A 176 17.77 8.22 -1.13
CA THR A 176 17.91 9.02 -2.35
C THR A 176 17.45 10.45 -2.09
N GLU A 177 16.28 10.61 -1.45
CA GLU A 177 15.74 11.91 -1.05
C GLU A 177 16.72 12.64 -0.13
N VAL A 178 17.16 11.98 0.97
CA VAL A 178 18.11 12.55 1.95
C VAL A 178 19.43 12.98 1.29
N ARG A 179 19.93 12.23 0.31
CA ARG A 179 21.13 12.62 -0.47
C ARG A 179 20.88 13.84 -1.35
N GLN A 180 19.75 13.90 -2.07
CA GLN A 180 19.41 15.05 -2.91
C GLN A 180 19.33 16.34 -2.07
N LEU A 181 18.67 16.25 -0.92
CA LEU A 181 18.56 17.34 0.05
C LEU A 181 19.88 17.85 0.59
N ARG A 182 20.79 16.94 0.92
CA ARG A 182 22.10 17.30 1.47
C ARG A 182 22.85 18.24 0.52
N ASN A 183 22.61 18.09 -0.78
CA ASN A 183 23.24 18.88 -1.83
C ASN A 183 22.44 20.15 -2.19
N ASN A 184 21.33 20.44 -1.50
CA ASN A 184 20.48 21.58 -1.81
C ASN A 184 20.97 22.86 -1.11
N GLU A 185 20.95 23.99 -1.83
CA GLU A 185 21.53 25.27 -1.41
C GLU A 185 20.91 25.81 -0.12
N TYR A 186 19.60 25.63 0.10
CA TYR A 186 18.94 26.08 1.33
C TYR A 186 19.36 25.29 2.57
N VAL A 187 19.71 23.99 2.42
CA VAL A 187 20.22 23.17 3.52
C VAL A 187 21.63 23.63 3.89
N ILE A 188 22.44 23.98 2.90
CA ILE A 188 23.78 24.53 3.08
C ILE A 188 23.68 25.88 3.80
N ALA A 189 22.80 26.77 3.33
CA ALA A 189 22.55 28.07 3.97
C ALA A 189 22.07 27.93 5.42
N ALA A 190 21.13 27.01 5.70
CA ALA A 190 20.64 26.75 7.06
C ALA A 190 21.75 26.24 7.99
N ARG A 191 22.68 25.41 7.50
CA ARG A 191 23.86 24.99 8.27
C ARG A 191 24.82 26.14 8.53
N CYS A 192 25.06 27.00 7.54
CA CYS A 192 25.90 28.20 7.72
C CYS A 192 25.32 29.14 8.78
N MET A 193 24.01 29.17 8.95
CA MET A 193 23.31 29.92 10.01
C MET A 193 23.27 29.19 11.37
N GLY A 194 23.99 28.07 11.53
CA GLY A 194 24.06 27.30 12.78
C GLY A 194 22.88 26.34 13.00
N GLY A 195 22.06 26.09 11.96
CA GLY A 195 20.98 25.12 12.03
C GLY A 195 21.50 23.70 12.29
N GLY A 196 21.09 23.11 13.41
CA GLY A 196 21.41 21.73 13.74
C GLY A 196 20.73 20.73 12.81
N PHE A 197 21.28 19.51 12.75
CA PHE A 197 20.79 18.46 11.85
C PHE A 197 19.29 18.13 12.07
N PHE A 198 18.87 17.90 13.30
CA PHE A 198 17.47 17.58 13.61
C PHE A 198 16.52 18.75 13.33
N TYR A 199 17.00 19.98 13.47
CA TYR A 199 16.25 21.18 13.10
C TYR A 199 16.02 21.21 11.59
N ILE A 200 17.06 20.99 10.78
CA ILE A 200 16.96 20.92 9.32
C ILE A 200 16.04 19.75 8.91
N LEU A 201 16.19 18.59 9.57
CA LEU A 201 15.39 17.40 9.28
C LEU A 201 13.89 17.64 9.53
N TYR A 202 13.53 18.27 10.65
CA TYR A 202 12.12 18.46 11.00
C TYR A 202 11.49 19.68 10.32
N LYS A 203 12.22 20.80 10.26
CA LYS A 203 11.71 22.09 9.76
C LYS A 203 11.70 22.18 8.23
N HIS A 204 12.72 21.60 7.58
CA HIS A 204 12.95 21.78 6.14
C HIS A 204 12.84 20.47 5.35
N LEU A 205 13.12 19.31 5.95
CA LEU A 205 12.99 18.00 5.31
C LEU A 205 11.56 17.47 5.40
N ALA A 206 11.01 17.32 6.61
CA ALA A 206 9.72 16.68 6.82
C ALA A 206 8.60 17.17 5.89
N PRO A 207 8.34 18.49 5.71
CA PRO A 207 7.25 18.95 4.86
C PRO A 207 7.48 18.71 3.35
N ASN A 208 8.73 18.69 2.89
CA ASN A 208 9.04 18.51 1.46
C ASN A 208 8.94 17.05 1.02
N PHE A 209 9.33 16.09 1.88
CA PHE A 209 9.33 14.66 1.55
C PHE A 209 8.13 13.90 2.10
N LEU A 210 7.30 14.54 2.93
CA LEU A 210 6.08 13.91 3.44
C LEU A 210 5.25 13.36 2.28
N SER A 211 5.17 14.08 1.17
CA SER A 211 4.44 13.68 -0.03
C SER A 211 5.01 12.41 -0.70
N SER A 212 6.34 12.33 -0.94
CA SER A 212 7.00 11.12 -1.49
C SER A 212 6.82 9.92 -0.55
N ILE A 213 7.00 10.15 0.75
CA ILE A 213 6.84 9.14 1.78
C ILE A 213 5.38 8.67 1.87
N MET A 214 4.40 9.59 1.78
CA MET A 214 2.98 9.24 1.83
C MET A 214 2.57 8.35 0.65
N PHE A 215 3.03 8.65 -0.57
CA PHE A 215 2.77 7.77 -1.72
C PHE A 215 3.27 6.34 -1.44
N MET A 216 4.48 6.23 -0.93
CA MET A 216 5.13 4.96 -0.65
C MET A 216 4.48 4.20 0.50
N VAL A 217 4.06 4.90 1.56
CA VAL A 217 3.26 4.35 2.66
C VAL A 217 1.97 3.75 2.11
N VAL A 218 1.23 4.47 1.27
CA VAL A 218 -0.01 3.98 0.65
C VAL A 218 0.25 2.73 -0.19
N MET A 219 1.32 2.73 -0.99
CA MET A 219 1.70 1.57 -1.80
C MET A 219 2.15 0.37 -0.95
N ASN A 220 2.76 0.60 0.21
CA ASN A 220 3.15 -0.48 1.09
C ASN A 220 1.96 -1.11 1.82
N ILE A 221 0.96 -0.31 2.21
CA ILE A 221 -0.30 -0.85 2.78
C ILE A 221 -0.93 -1.81 1.77
N ARG A 222 -1.00 -1.41 0.50
CA ARG A 222 -1.51 -2.25 -0.59
C ARG A 222 -0.70 -3.55 -0.72
N SER A 223 0.63 -3.46 -0.78
CA SER A 223 1.49 -4.64 -0.91
C SER A 223 1.38 -5.59 0.28
N ALA A 224 1.31 -5.07 1.51
CA ALA A 224 1.17 -5.88 2.72
C ALA A 224 -0.17 -6.64 2.77
N ILE A 225 -1.27 -6.03 2.32
CA ILE A 225 -2.58 -6.72 2.20
C ILE A 225 -2.49 -7.85 1.16
N VAL A 226 -1.82 -7.61 0.03
CA VAL A 226 -1.62 -8.63 -1.02
C VAL A 226 -0.76 -9.78 -0.50
N GLU A 227 0.31 -9.49 0.22
CA GLU A 227 1.18 -10.51 0.81
C GLU A 227 0.45 -11.34 1.85
N GLU A 228 -0.30 -10.72 2.77
CA GLU A 228 -1.17 -11.43 3.71
C GLU A 228 -2.15 -12.35 2.97
N SER A 229 -2.81 -11.82 1.94
CA SER A 229 -3.80 -12.57 1.18
C SER A 229 -3.18 -13.75 0.44
N THR A 230 -1.98 -13.57 -0.13
CA THR A 230 -1.25 -14.63 -0.83
C THR A 230 -0.81 -15.73 0.13
N LEU A 231 -0.27 -15.36 1.30
CA LEU A 231 0.16 -16.32 2.32
C LEU A 231 -1.03 -17.11 2.87
N SER A 232 -2.13 -16.41 3.18
CA SER A 232 -3.36 -17.02 3.66
C SER A 232 -3.97 -17.95 2.60
N PHE A 233 -3.97 -17.54 1.32
CA PHE A 233 -4.45 -18.37 0.21
C PHE A 233 -3.65 -19.68 0.05
N ILE A 234 -2.32 -19.63 0.20
CA ILE A 234 -1.44 -20.82 0.14
C ILE A 234 -1.51 -21.66 1.44
N GLY A 235 -2.21 -21.18 2.47
CA GLY A 235 -2.40 -21.89 3.74
C GLY A 235 -1.26 -21.73 4.75
N ILE A 236 -0.34 -20.78 4.53
CA ILE A 236 0.81 -20.49 5.40
C ILE A 236 0.59 -19.19 6.22
N GLY A 237 -0.43 -18.40 5.86
CA GLY A 237 -0.78 -17.14 6.50
C GLY A 237 -1.53 -17.31 7.81
N LEU A 238 -2.66 -16.61 7.94
CA LEU A 238 -3.47 -16.65 9.16
C LEU A 238 -4.19 -18.00 9.32
N PRO A 239 -4.33 -18.51 10.55
CA PRO A 239 -5.08 -19.73 10.80
C PRO A 239 -6.57 -19.49 10.55
N LEU A 240 -7.34 -20.54 10.24
CA LEU A 240 -8.74 -20.43 9.76
C LEU A 240 -9.70 -19.81 10.78
N GLU A 241 -9.34 -19.83 12.07
CA GLU A 241 -10.08 -19.18 13.15
C GLU A 241 -10.00 -17.64 13.06
N VAL A 242 -8.91 -17.12 12.46
CA VAL A 242 -8.72 -15.69 12.23
C VAL A 242 -9.23 -15.33 10.85
N ILE A 243 -10.37 -14.66 10.83
CA ILE A 243 -11.04 -14.23 9.61
C ILE A 243 -10.37 -12.96 9.10
N SER A 244 -9.85 -13.02 7.87
CA SER A 244 -9.30 -11.93 7.05
C SER A 244 -9.81 -12.12 5.62
N TRP A 245 -9.70 -11.11 4.75
CA TRP A 245 -10.05 -11.33 3.33
C TRP A 245 -9.16 -12.40 2.69
N GLY A 246 -7.88 -12.45 3.07
CA GLY A 246 -6.96 -13.50 2.67
C GLY A 246 -7.37 -14.90 3.12
N SER A 247 -7.71 -15.06 4.40
CA SER A 247 -8.05 -16.38 4.95
C SER A 247 -9.40 -16.88 4.44
N MET A 248 -10.35 -15.98 4.14
CA MET A 248 -11.58 -16.33 3.42
C MET A 248 -11.29 -16.95 2.05
N LEU A 249 -10.26 -16.46 1.36
CA LEU A 249 -9.86 -16.99 0.07
C LEU A 249 -9.13 -18.34 0.16
N SER A 250 -8.68 -18.80 1.32
CA SER A 250 -8.02 -20.11 1.45
C SER A 250 -8.98 -21.30 1.28
N LEU A 251 -10.27 -21.11 1.62
CA LEU A 251 -11.31 -22.15 1.51
C LEU A 251 -11.95 -22.23 0.11
N SER A 252 -11.53 -21.34 -0.77
CA SER A 252 -11.99 -21.14 -2.14
C SER A 252 -11.89 -22.37 -3.03
N GLU A 253 -10.78 -23.10 -2.96
CA GLU A 253 -10.51 -24.20 -3.89
C GLU A 253 -11.59 -25.28 -3.80
N LYS A 254 -11.97 -25.67 -2.57
CA LYS A 254 -13.06 -26.61 -2.33
C LYS A 254 -14.41 -26.05 -2.76
N ALA A 255 -14.63 -24.75 -2.57
CA ALA A 255 -15.88 -24.08 -2.94
C ALA A 255 -16.12 -24.04 -4.45
N LEU A 256 -15.08 -23.88 -5.27
CA LEU A 256 -15.20 -23.95 -6.75
C LEU A 256 -15.68 -25.31 -7.22
N LEU A 257 -15.10 -26.36 -6.65
CA LEU A 257 -15.43 -27.74 -7.01
C LEU A 257 -16.89 -28.08 -6.66
N THR A 258 -17.47 -27.42 -5.66
CA THR A 258 -18.88 -27.60 -5.25
C THR A 258 -19.85 -26.60 -5.90
N GLY A 259 -19.39 -25.75 -6.82
CA GLY A 259 -20.23 -24.74 -7.47
C GLY A 259 -20.60 -23.52 -6.59
N ALA A 260 -19.96 -23.37 -5.44
CA ALA A 260 -20.22 -22.31 -4.46
C ALA A 260 -19.41 -21.04 -4.77
N TRP A 261 -19.69 -20.44 -5.93
CA TRP A 261 -18.93 -19.32 -6.49
C TRP A 261 -18.85 -18.08 -5.57
N TRP A 262 -19.87 -17.86 -4.73
CA TRP A 262 -19.96 -16.69 -3.84
C TRP A 262 -18.86 -16.67 -2.77
N ILE A 263 -18.35 -17.85 -2.36
CA ILE A 263 -17.29 -17.99 -1.35
C ILE A 263 -15.99 -17.33 -1.81
N ILE A 264 -15.73 -17.29 -3.12
CA ILE A 264 -14.56 -16.63 -3.71
C ILE A 264 -14.88 -15.24 -4.20
N LEU A 265 -15.95 -15.14 -4.99
CA LEU A 265 -16.20 -13.95 -5.77
C LEU A 265 -16.45 -12.76 -4.86
N ILE A 266 -17.18 -12.95 -3.76
CA ILE A 266 -17.52 -11.86 -2.85
C ILE A 266 -16.27 -11.35 -2.11
N PRO A 267 -15.48 -12.18 -1.37
CA PRO A 267 -14.25 -11.70 -0.75
C PRO A 267 -13.22 -11.17 -1.76
N GLY A 268 -13.09 -11.82 -2.92
CA GLY A 268 -12.19 -11.40 -3.99
C GLY A 268 -12.54 -10.02 -4.54
N VAL A 269 -13.82 -9.73 -4.78
CA VAL A 269 -14.27 -8.40 -5.24
C VAL A 269 -13.97 -7.33 -4.19
N PHE A 270 -14.27 -7.58 -2.90
CA PHE A 270 -13.96 -6.62 -1.84
C PHE A 270 -12.46 -6.33 -1.72
N LEU A 271 -11.63 -7.38 -1.80
CA LEU A 271 -10.19 -7.26 -1.80
C LEU A 271 -9.72 -6.43 -3.01
N VAL A 272 -10.10 -6.80 -4.23
CA VAL A 272 -9.68 -6.12 -5.47
C VAL A 272 -10.13 -4.66 -5.49
N VAL A 273 -11.40 -4.38 -5.16
CA VAL A 273 -11.92 -3.01 -5.11
C VAL A 273 -11.15 -2.17 -4.09
N THR A 274 -10.85 -2.73 -2.92
CA THR A 274 -10.05 -2.03 -1.90
C THR A 274 -8.65 -1.71 -2.41
N LEU A 275 -7.96 -2.68 -3.03
CA LEU A 275 -6.63 -2.46 -3.59
C LEU A 275 -6.63 -1.43 -4.72
N LEU A 276 -7.63 -1.46 -5.60
CA LEU A 276 -7.78 -0.47 -6.67
C LEU A 276 -8.01 0.94 -6.09
N CYS A 277 -8.80 1.06 -5.03
CA CYS A 277 -9.02 2.35 -4.37
C CYS A 277 -7.73 2.89 -3.74
N ILE A 278 -6.99 2.05 -3.00
CA ILE A 278 -5.70 2.42 -2.40
C ILE A 278 -4.69 2.81 -3.50
N THR A 279 -4.63 2.05 -4.59
CA THR A 279 -3.74 2.34 -5.74
C THR A 279 -4.06 3.70 -6.36
N SER A 280 -5.34 3.95 -6.65
CA SER A 280 -5.81 5.20 -7.26
C SER A 280 -5.47 6.42 -6.39
N ILE A 281 -5.64 6.29 -5.07
CA ILE A 281 -5.29 7.35 -4.11
C ILE A 281 -3.78 7.58 -4.10
N GLY A 282 -2.98 6.52 -4.08
CA GLY A 282 -1.52 6.64 -4.17
C GLY A 282 -1.09 7.35 -5.46
N ASP A 283 -1.63 6.96 -6.61
CA ASP A 283 -1.31 7.62 -7.88
C ASP A 283 -1.72 9.09 -7.91
N CYS A 284 -2.82 9.46 -7.27
CA CYS A 284 -3.21 10.86 -7.08
C CYS A 284 -2.17 11.64 -6.27
N ILE A 285 -1.71 11.08 -5.15
CA ILE A 285 -0.66 11.68 -4.31
C ILE A 285 0.61 11.89 -5.14
N ARG A 286 1.04 10.86 -5.89
CA ARG A 286 2.21 10.94 -6.76
C ARG A 286 2.07 12.00 -7.87
N LYS A 287 0.91 12.07 -8.53
CA LYS A 287 0.67 13.07 -9.59
C LYS A 287 0.72 14.50 -9.07
N LYS A 288 0.18 14.75 -7.87
CA LYS A 288 0.24 16.06 -7.23
C LYS A 288 1.68 16.46 -6.90
N LEU A 289 2.49 15.50 -6.46
CA LEU A 289 3.91 15.71 -6.17
C LEU A 289 4.71 16.07 -7.42
N ASN A 290 4.65 15.26 -8.48
CA ASN A 290 5.39 15.51 -9.72
C ASN A 290 5.05 16.89 -10.35
N LYS A 291 3.80 17.34 -10.20
CA LYS A 291 3.37 18.65 -10.71
C LYS A 291 3.97 19.80 -9.90
N GLN A 292 4.23 19.64 -8.60
CA GLN A 292 4.86 20.69 -7.78
C GLN A 292 6.34 20.85 -8.13
N GLU A 293 7.08 19.75 -8.33
CA GLU A 293 8.49 19.80 -8.70
C GLU A 293 8.73 20.39 -10.10
N SER A 294 7.81 20.16 -11.05
CA SER A 294 7.91 20.73 -12.40
C SER A 294 7.61 22.23 -12.50
N ASN A 295 7.06 22.86 -11.45
CA ASN A 295 6.80 24.30 -11.43
C ASN A 295 7.83 25.10 -10.61
N LEU A 296 8.88 24.43 -10.11
CA LEU A 296 10.07 25.04 -9.50
C LEU A 296 11.22 25.03 -10.52
#